data_AF-A0A349EGR6-F1
#
_entry.id   AF-A0A349EGR6-F1
#
_cell.length_a   1.000
_cell.length_b   1.000
_cell.length_c   1.000
_cell.angle_alpha   90.00
_cell.angle_beta   90.00
_cell.angle_gamma   90.00
#
_symmetry.space_group_name_H-M   'P 1'
#
loop_
_entity.id
_entity.type
_entity.pdbx_description
1 polymer ?
#
loop_
_entity_poly.entity_id
_entity_poly.type
_entity_poly.pdbx_seq_one_letter_code
_entity_poly.pdbx_strand_id
1 'polypeptide(L)'
;MAKAQSATSAPVHAPTSGTIIAIGEFTAPHPSGLLMATITLEADGADQWIEREPLPDPFALDPAEVARRVGAAGIVGMGGANFPSAVKLDKARQAKVHTLVINGAECEPYMSCDDRLMRERAAEIADGVAIMLHAVQAAKAVIAIEDNKPEALAAMRDACQADARMEVRSLPSRYPAGSAKQLIQWLTGLETPAGGRGTDTGLLV
;
A
#
# COMPACT_ATOMS: atom_id res chain seq x y z
N MET A 1 16.01 -11.97 8.11
CA MET A 1 14.88 -11.11 8.52
C MET A 1 15.20 -10.45 9.86
N ALA A 2 15.12 -9.12 9.93
CA ALA A 2 15.15 -8.38 11.21
C ALA A 2 13.72 -8.27 11.76
N LYS A 3 13.54 -8.55 13.05
CA LYS A 3 12.20 -8.56 13.68
C LYS A 3 11.76 -7.14 14.06
N ALA A 4 10.46 -6.88 13.93
CA ALA A 4 9.82 -5.67 14.44
C ALA A 4 9.98 -5.56 15.97
N GLN A 5 10.15 -4.34 16.48
CA GLN A 5 10.35 -4.05 17.91
C GLN A 5 9.07 -3.58 18.62
N SER A 6 8.10 -3.08 17.86
CA SER A 6 6.82 -2.58 18.36
C SER A 6 5.68 -2.78 17.36
N ALA A 7 4.44 -2.61 17.82
CA ALA A 7 3.24 -2.67 16.99
C ALA A 7 3.21 -1.61 15.87
N THR A 8 4.03 -0.55 15.95
CA THR A 8 4.15 0.49 14.93
C THR A 8 5.41 0.34 14.08
N SER A 9 6.06 -0.82 14.12
CA SER A 9 7.22 -1.16 13.29
C SER A 9 6.93 -2.40 12.44
N ALA A 10 7.68 -2.57 11.35
CA ALA A 10 7.56 -3.71 10.46
C ALA A 10 8.87 -4.52 10.44
N PRO A 11 8.83 -5.85 10.26
CA PRO A 11 10.03 -6.64 10.02
C PRO A 11 10.70 -6.21 8.71
N VAL A 12 12.03 -6.30 8.65
CA VAL A 12 12.82 -5.99 7.45
C VAL A 12 13.31 -7.28 6.82
N HIS A 13 12.99 -7.45 5.55
CA HIS A 13 13.38 -8.59 4.72
C HIS A 13 14.53 -8.20 3.80
N ALA A 14 15.32 -9.18 3.37
CA ALA A 14 16.34 -8.96 2.35
C ALA A 14 15.64 -8.61 1.03
N PRO A 15 16.08 -7.56 0.31
CA PRO A 15 15.46 -7.16 -0.94
C PRO A 15 15.80 -8.09 -2.12
N THR A 16 16.88 -8.89 -2.00
CA THR A 16 17.36 -9.85 -3.00
C THR A 16 18.16 -10.96 -2.31
N SER A 17 18.56 -11.99 -3.07
CA SER A 17 19.46 -13.06 -2.63
C SER A 17 20.91 -12.57 -2.51
N GLY A 18 21.65 -13.14 -1.56
CA GLY A 18 23.02 -12.74 -1.30
C GLY A 18 23.51 -13.10 0.09
N THR A 19 24.63 -12.50 0.47
CA THR A 19 25.29 -12.75 1.77
C THR A 19 25.27 -11.50 2.62
N ILE A 20 24.95 -11.65 3.91
CA ILE A 20 25.09 -10.55 4.86
C ILE A 20 26.58 -10.38 5.18
N ILE A 21 27.17 -9.27 4.78
CA ILE A 21 28.60 -8.97 4.96
C ILE A 21 28.87 -8.05 6.15
N ALA A 22 27.85 -7.33 6.64
CA ALA A 22 27.99 -6.49 7.83
C ALA A 22 26.65 -6.25 8.54
N ILE A 23 26.72 -6.05 9.85
CA ILE A 23 25.63 -5.50 10.68
C ILE A 23 26.26 -4.41 11.53
N GLY A 24 25.81 -3.17 11.39
CA GLY A 24 26.44 -2.02 12.05
C GLY A 24 25.64 -0.73 11.85
N GLU A 25 26.32 0.41 11.98
CA GLU A 25 25.72 1.72 11.76
C GLU A 25 26.10 2.26 10.38
N PHE A 26 25.14 2.84 9.68
CA PHE A 26 25.37 3.52 8.40
C PHE A 26 24.70 4.89 8.42
N THR A 27 25.26 5.85 7.69
CA THR A 27 24.66 7.18 7.56
C THR A 27 23.31 7.07 6.87
N ALA A 28 22.25 7.48 7.56
CA ALA A 28 20.90 7.46 7.02
C ALA A 28 20.81 8.35 5.76
N PRO A 29 20.03 7.95 4.74
CA PRO A 29 19.76 8.76 3.55
C PRO A 29 18.77 9.88 3.86
N HIS A 30 19.06 10.69 4.88
CA HIS A 30 18.27 11.80 5.37
C HIS A 30 19.21 13.00 5.60
N PRO A 31 18.78 14.26 5.34
CA PRO A 31 19.64 15.44 5.49
C PRO A 31 20.30 15.61 6.86
N SER A 32 19.78 14.95 7.90
CA SER A 32 20.39 14.97 9.24
C SER A 32 21.73 14.23 9.33
N GLY A 33 22.03 13.32 8.40
CA GLY A 33 23.25 12.50 8.43
C GLY A 33 23.39 11.60 9.67
N LEU A 34 22.28 11.35 10.38
CA LEU A 34 22.30 10.50 11.57
C LEU A 34 22.66 9.06 11.21
N LEU A 35 23.32 8.37 12.14
CA LEU A 35 23.61 6.95 12.01
C LEU A 35 22.33 6.13 12.24
N MET A 36 22.17 5.05 11.46
CA MET A 36 21.07 4.11 11.56
C MET A 36 21.60 2.69 11.57
N ALA A 37 21.04 1.85 12.44
CA ALA A 37 21.30 0.42 12.44
C ALA A 37 20.96 -0.18 11.05
N THR A 38 21.95 -0.83 10.45
CA THR A 38 21.95 -1.24 9.05
C THR A 38 22.49 -2.65 8.91
N ILE A 39 21.87 -3.42 8.02
CA ILE A 39 22.33 -4.74 7.59
C ILE A 39 22.80 -4.60 6.15
N THR A 40 24.07 -4.86 5.89
CA THR A 40 24.66 -4.78 4.55
C THR A 40 24.61 -6.15 3.89
N LEU A 41 23.90 -6.23 2.77
CA LEU A 41 23.79 -7.42 1.94
C LEU A 41 24.63 -7.22 0.67
N GLU A 42 25.53 -8.16 0.40
CA GLU A 42 26.19 -8.32 -0.89
C GLU A 42 25.31 -9.21 -1.77
N ALA A 43 24.76 -8.64 -2.84
CA ALA A 43 23.86 -9.35 -3.74
C ALA A 43 24.63 -10.36 -4.59
N ASP A 44 24.05 -11.54 -4.78
CA ASP A 44 24.61 -12.59 -5.65
C ASP A 44 24.20 -12.42 -7.14
N GLY A 45 23.28 -11.48 -7.41
CA GLY A 45 22.75 -11.19 -8.75
C GLY A 45 21.74 -12.21 -9.27
N ALA A 46 21.28 -13.14 -8.43
CA ALA A 46 20.38 -14.21 -8.84
C ALA A 46 18.89 -13.92 -8.57
N ASP A 47 18.59 -12.90 -7.75
CA ASP A 47 17.23 -12.49 -7.35
C ASP A 47 16.33 -13.67 -6.92
N GLN A 48 16.92 -14.60 -6.16
CA GLN A 48 16.25 -15.83 -5.75
C GLN A 48 15.36 -15.63 -4.53
N TRP A 49 14.16 -16.19 -4.61
CA TRP A 49 13.28 -16.32 -3.47
C TRP A 49 13.77 -17.41 -2.51
N ILE A 50 13.47 -17.24 -1.23
CA ILE A 50 13.45 -18.37 -0.29
C ILE A 50 12.38 -19.39 -0.73
N GLU A 51 12.43 -20.60 -0.17
CA GLU A 51 11.33 -21.55 -0.33
C GLU A 51 10.00 -20.90 0.08
N ARG A 52 9.03 -20.94 -0.82
CA ARG A 52 7.74 -20.26 -0.65
C ARG A 52 6.67 -21.30 -0.32
N GLU A 53 5.82 -20.95 0.62
CA GLU A 53 4.60 -21.69 0.94
C GLU A 53 3.38 -20.87 0.46
N PRO A 54 3.08 -20.88 -0.84
CA PRO A 54 1.95 -20.13 -1.38
C PRO A 54 0.65 -20.70 -0.81
N LEU A 55 -0.28 -19.82 -0.44
CA LEU A 55 -1.64 -20.25 -0.16
C LEU A 55 -2.38 -20.48 -1.48
N PRO A 56 -3.17 -21.55 -1.59
CA PRO A 56 -3.99 -21.78 -2.77
C PRO A 56 -5.06 -20.70 -2.96
N ASP A 57 -5.63 -20.22 -1.87
CA ASP A 57 -6.71 -19.23 -1.88
C ASP A 57 -6.58 -18.25 -0.69
N PRO A 58 -6.27 -16.96 -0.93
CA PRO A 58 -6.22 -15.96 0.13
C PRO A 58 -7.60 -15.60 0.72
N PHE A 59 -8.70 -15.88 0.00
CA PHE A 59 -10.06 -15.57 0.43
C PHE A 59 -10.63 -16.61 1.40
N ALA A 60 -10.02 -17.80 1.49
CA ALA A 60 -10.34 -18.80 2.49
C ALA A 60 -9.80 -18.46 3.91
N LEU A 61 -8.91 -17.46 4.02
CA LEU A 61 -8.38 -17.01 5.30
C LEU A 61 -9.39 -16.17 6.07
N ASP A 62 -9.27 -16.19 7.40
CA ASP A 62 -9.89 -15.16 8.23
C ASP A 62 -9.34 -13.76 7.85
N PRO A 63 -10.17 -12.71 7.77
CA PRO A 63 -9.72 -11.35 7.45
C PRO A 63 -8.57 -10.83 8.32
N ALA A 64 -8.52 -11.20 9.60
CA ALA A 64 -7.42 -10.83 10.50
C ALA A 64 -6.12 -11.56 10.17
N GLU A 65 -6.21 -12.80 9.67
CA GLU A 65 -5.04 -13.58 9.24
C GLU A 65 -4.39 -12.97 8.00
N VAL A 66 -5.16 -12.39 7.09
CA VAL A 66 -4.62 -11.63 5.95
C VAL A 66 -3.76 -10.45 6.44
N ALA A 67 -4.29 -9.64 7.36
CA ALA A 67 -3.54 -8.52 7.93
C ALA A 67 -2.28 -8.99 8.67
N ARG A 68 -2.35 -10.11 9.41
CA ARG A 68 -1.19 -10.71 10.07
C ARG A 68 -0.10 -11.11 9.08
N ARG A 69 -0.47 -11.72 7.95
CA ARG A 69 0.46 -12.10 6.88
C ARG A 69 1.10 -10.89 6.19
N VAL A 70 0.32 -9.85 5.90
CA VAL A 70 0.83 -8.56 5.39
C VAL A 70 1.87 -7.97 6.36
N GLY A 71 1.60 -8.03 7.66
CA GLY A 71 2.53 -7.58 8.70
C GLY A 71 3.80 -8.43 8.77
N ALA A 72 3.68 -9.76 8.70
CA ALA A 72 4.82 -10.67 8.66
C ALA A 72 5.71 -10.45 7.42
N ALA A 73 5.12 -10.08 6.29
CA ALA A 73 5.83 -9.72 5.06
C ALA A 73 6.55 -8.36 5.12
N GLY A 74 6.40 -7.58 6.20
CA GLY A 74 7.10 -6.31 6.36
C GLY A 74 6.51 -5.16 5.53
N ILE A 75 5.28 -5.30 5.02
CA ILE A 75 4.68 -4.31 4.13
C ILE A 75 4.26 -3.07 4.92
N VAL A 76 4.73 -1.91 4.45
CA VAL A 76 4.41 -0.59 4.99
C VAL A 76 3.76 0.29 3.92
N GLY A 77 3.10 1.36 4.32
CA GLY A 77 2.54 2.35 3.40
C GLY A 77 3.63 3.10 2.65
N MET A 78 3.66 2.94 1.33
CA MET A 78 4.70 3.49 0.44
C MET A 78 4.48 4.96 0.05
N GLY A 79 3.40 5.61 0.52
CA GLY A 79 3.16 7.05 0.33
C GLY A 79 4.04 7.97 1.21
N GLY A 80 5.21 7.50 1.67
CA GLY A 80 6.22 8.29 2.38
C GLY A 80 6.25 8.15 3.91
N ALA A 81 5.13 7.85 4.56
CA ALA A 81 5.09 7.74 6.03
C ALA A 81 5.56 6.38 6.58
N ASN A 82 5.73 5.36 5.73
CA ASN A 82 6.15 3.99 6.10
C ASN A 82 5.37 3.39 7.29
N PHE A 83 4.08 3.74 7.40
CA PHE A 83 3.23 3.23 8.46
C PHE A 83 2.87 1.76 8.17
N PRO A 84 2.95 0.82 9.14
CA PRO A 84 2.67 -0.59 8.89
C PRO A 84 1.28 -0.84 8.30
N SER A 85 1.22 -1.50 7.14
CA SER A 85 -0.04 -1.70 6.41
C SER A 85 -1.00 -2.61 7.19
N ALA A 86 -0.49 -3.62 7.88
CA ALA A 86 -1.29 -4.50 8.73
C ALA A 86 -2.11 -3.73 9.79
N VAL A 87 -1.50 -2.71 10.41
CA VAL A 87 -2.16 -1.88 11.42
C VAL A 87 -3.28 -1.04 10.79
N LYS A 88 -3.11 -0.56 9.56
CA LYS A 88 -4.18 0.14 8.83
C LYS A 88 -5.35 -0.80 8.55
N LEU A 89 -5.07 -2.01 8.04
CA LEU A 89 -6.09 -3.00 7.71
C LEU A 89 -6.91 -3.40 8.95
N ASP A 90 -6.23 -3.68 10.06
CA ASP A 90 -6.90 -4.04 11.32
C ASP A 90 -7.77 -2.91 11.87
N LYS A 91 -7.25 -1.68 11.89
CA LYS A 91 -8.03 -0.51 12.35
C LYS A 91 -9.23 -0.25 11.45
N ALA A 92 -9.09 -0.40 10.15
CA ALA A 92 -10.19 -0.23 9.20
C ALA A 92 -11.29 -1.29 9.40
N ARG A 93 -10.90 -2.56 9.60
CA ARG A 93 -11.84 -3.64 9.93
C ARG A 93 -12.58 -3.37 11.24
N GLN A 94 -11.87 -2.95 12.28
CA GLN A 94 -12.47 -2.61 13.58
C GLN A 94 -13.42 -1.41 13.48
N ALA A 95 -13.06 -0.40 12.68
CA ALA A 95 -13.88 0.77 12.41
C ALA A 95 -15.06 0.49 11.45
N LYS A 96 -15.14 -0.72 10.87
CA LYS A 96 -16.17 -1.13 9.91
C LYS A 96 -16.29 -0.15 8.74
N VAL A 97 -15.15 0.20 8.14
CA VAL A 97 -15.14 1.08 6.96
C VAL A 97 -15.98 0.45 5.84
N HIS A 98 -16.78 1.26 5.16
CA HIS A 98 -17.62 0.79 4.06
C HIS A 98 -16.89 0.88 2.71
N THR A 99 -15.88 1.74 2.60
CA THR A 99 -15.11 1.97 1.36
C THR A 99 -13.62 1.88 1.62
N LEU A 100 -12.95 1.03 0.85
CA LEU A 100 -11.50 1.07 0.67
C LEU A 100 -11.17 2.04 -0.47
N VAL A 101 -10.18 2.90 -0.29
CA VAL A 101 -9.72 3.79 -1.33
C VAL A 101 -8.27 3.50 -1.65
N ILE A 102 -7.98 3.27 -2.92
CA ILE A 102 -6.65 3.08 -3.44
C ILE A 102 -6.23 4.41 -4.06
N ASN A 103 -5.24 5.03 -3.44
CA ASN A 103 -4.70 6.29 -3.89
C ASN A 103 -3.70 6.03 -5.04
N GLY A 104 -4.13 6.30 -6.27
CA GLY A 104 -3.27 6.31 -7.46
C GLY A 104 -2.97 7.74 -7.94
N ALA A 105 -3.13 8.74 -7.08
CA ALA A 105 -2.71 10.11 -7.37
C ALA A 105 -1.21 10.26 -7.07
N GLU A 106 -0.46 10.68 -8.07
CA GLU A 106 1.00 10.83 -8.04
C GLU A 106 1.29 12.24 -8.52
N CYS A 107 1.21 13.18 -7.57
CA CYS A 107 1.21 14.62 -7.82
C CYS A 107 2.57 15.28 -7.57
N GLU A 108 3.54 14.50 -7.07
CA GLU A 108 4.92 14.87 -6.84
C GLU A 108 5.67 14.98 -8.17
N PRO A 109 6.35 16.12 -8.45
CA PRO A 109 7.12 16.27 -9.67
C PRO A 109 8.15 15.14 -9.85
N TYR A 110 8.21 14.58 -11.07
CA TYR A 110 9.13 13.52 -11.49
C TYR A 110 8.88 12.11 -10.91
N MET A 111 7.89 11.92 -10.04
CA MET A 111 7.46 10.57 -9.68
C MET A 111 6.62 9.96 -10.83
N SER A 112 6.85 8.69 -11.09
CA SER A 112 6.15 7.92 -12.13
C SER A 112 5.95 6.45 -11.76
N CYS A 113 6.31 6.06 -10.53
CA CYS A 113 6.28 4.64 -10.14
C CYS A 113 4.84 4.11 -10.11
N ASP A 114 3.89 4.92 -9.63
CA ASP A 114 2.50 4.50 -9.51
C ASP A 114 1.84 4.47 -10.90
N ASP A 115 2.10 5.46 -11.76
CA ASP A 115 1.66 5.42 -13.17
C ASP A 115 2.17 4.17 -13.90
N ARG A 116 3.48 3.89 -13.81
CA ARG A 116 4.08 2.73 -14.47
C ARG A 116 3.51 1.42 -13.94
N LEU A 117 3.35 1.29 -12.62
CA LEU A 117 2.79 0.08 -12.02
C LEU A 117 1.33 -0.13 -12.46
N MET A 118 0.50 0.92 -12.47
CA MET A 118 -0.89 0.84 -12.93
C MET A 118 -1.02 0.48 -14.41
N ARG A 119 -0.05 0.85 -15.24
CA ARG A 119 -0.06 0.52 -16.68
C ARG A 119 0.44 -0.89 -16.96
N GLU A 120 1.45 -1.33 -16.23
CA GLU A 120 2.17 -2.56 -16.53
C GLU A 120 1.72 -3.77 -15.71
N ARG A 121 1.11 -3.54 -14.54
CA ARG A 121 0.76 -4.55 -13.53
C ARG A 121 -0.63 -4.31 -12.94
N ALA A 122 -1.56 -3.83 -13.78
CA ALA A 122 -2.93 -3.50 -13.37
C ALA A 122 -3.67 -4.69 -12.75
N ALA A 123 -3.48 -5.88 -13.32
CA ALA A 123 -4.11 -7.11 -12.84
C ALA A 123 -3.63 -7.46 -11.42
N GLU A 124 -2.32 -7.39 -11.17
CA GLU A 124 -1.74 -7.65 -9.86
C GLU A 124 -2.17 -6.61 -8.82
N ILE A 125 -2.35 -5.34 -9.22
CA ILE A 125 -2.94 -4.33 -8.35
C ILE A 125 -4.38 -4.72 -8.02
N ALA A 126 -5.21 -5.06 -9.01
CA ALA A 126 -6.59 -5.46 -8.78
C ALA A 126 -6.70 -6.68 -7.85
N ASP A 127 -5.85 -7.69 -8.00
CA ASP A 127 -5.74 -8.84 -7.09
C ASP A 127 -5.42 -8.39 -5.66
N GLY A 128 -4.44 -7.49 -5.50
CA GLY A 128 -4.10 -6.90 -4.21
C GLY A 128 -5.28 -6.14 -3.58
N VAL A 129 -6.06 -5.40 -4.38
CA VAL A 129 -7.26 -4.70 -3.92
C VAL A 129 -8.34 -5.69 -3.48
N ALA A 130 -8.54 -6.80 -4.19
CA ALA A 130 -9.49 -7.85 -3.79
C ALA A 130 -9.11 -8.44 -2.43
N ILE A 131 -7.83 -8.75 -2.22
CA ILE A 131 -7.31 -9.27 -0.96
C ILE A 131 -7.49 -8.23 0.17
N MET A 132 -7.22 -6.95 -0.09
CA MET A 132 -7.43 -5.89 0.89
C MET A 132 -8.91 -5.71 1.23
N LEU A 133 -9.82 -5.76 0.24
CA LEU A 133 -11.27 -5.74 0.46
C LEU A 133 -11.71 -6.86 1.40
N HIS A 134 -11.20 -8.07 1.19
CA HIS A 134 -11.42 -9.20 2.10
C HIS A 134 -10.88 -8.93 3.50
N ALA A 135 -9.65 -8.41 3.63
CA ALA A 135 -9.03 -8.12 4.92
C ALA A 135 -9.78 -7.07 5.76
N VAL A 136 -10.34 -6.04 5.12
CA VAL A 136 -11.06 -4.94 5.80
C VAL A 136 -12.57 -5.14 5.86
N GLN A 137 -13.11 -6.09 5.10
CA GLN A 137 -14.54 -6.37 4.98
C GLN A 137 -15.36 -5.16 4.51
N ALA A 138 -14.78 -4.32 3.65
CA ALA A 138 -15.46 -3.18 3.06
C ALA A 138 -16.36 -3.63 1.89
N ALA A 139 -17.45 -2.89 1.67
CA ALA A 139 -18.42 -3.23 0.63
C ALA A 139 -17.92 -2.90 -0.78
N LYS A 140 -17.04 -1.89 -0.91
CA LYS A 140 -16.50 -1.45 -2.20
C LYS A 140 -15.08 -0.88 -2.09
N ALA A 141 -14.37 -0.91 -3.21
CA ALA A 141 -13.09 -0.23 -3.40
C ALA A 141 -13.21 0.86 -4.46
N VAL A 142 -12.57 2.00 -4.23
CA VAL A 142 -12.43 3.05 -5.23
C VAL A 142 -10.95 3.26 -5.52
N ILE A 143 -10.54 3.07 -6.77
CA ILE A 143 -9.20 3.37 -7.24
C ILE A 143 -9.23 4.76 -7.86
N ALA A 144 -8.57 5.71 -7.22
CA ALA A 144 -8.64 7.11 -7.58
C ALA A 144 -7.33 7.53 -8.29
N ILE A 145 -7.42 7.86 -9.57
CA ILE A 145 -6.27 8.10 -10.46
C ILE A 145 -6.41 9.48 -11.08
N GLU A 146 -5.32 10.22 -11.21
CA GLU A 146 -5.34 11.54 -11.85
C GLU A 146 -5.69 11.49 -13.34
N ASP A 147 -6.43 12.50 -13.82
CA ASP A 147 -6.95 12.58 -15.19
C ASP A 147 -5.86 12.78 -16.26
N ASN A 148 -4.67 13.24 -15.87
CA ASN A 148 -3.48 13.26 -16.72
C ASN A 148 -2.83 11.88 -16.97
N LYS A 149 -3.39 10.78 -16.43
CA LYS A 149 -2.88 9.40 -16.61
C LYS A 149 -3.88 8.51 -17.37
N PRO A 150 -4.18 8.79 -18.66
CA PRO A 150 -5.22 8.07 -19.40
C PRO A 150 -4.90 6.58 -19.62
N GLU A 151 -3.63 6.23 -19.78
CA GLU A 151 -3.22 4.82 -19.94
C GLU A 151 -3.42 4.01 -18.65
N ALA A 152 -3.04 4.56 -17.50
CA ALA A 152 -3.29 3.94 -16.20
C ALA A 152 -4.79 3.79 -15.92
N LEU A 153 -5.58 4.82 -16.21
CA LEU A 153 -7.05 4.76 -16.11
C LEU A 153 -7.64 3.64 -16.97
N ALA A 154 -7.17 3.48 -18.21
CA ALA A 154 -7.64 2.44 -19.10
C ALA A 154 -7.26 1.04 -18.58
N ALA A 155 -5.99 0.83 -18.24
CA ALA A 155 -5.48 -0.45 -17.75
C ALA A 155 -6.16 -0.88 -16.44
N MET A 156 -6.30 0.03 -15.47
CA MET A 156 -6.98 -0.25 -14.20
C MET A 156 -8.48 -0.51 -14.39
N ARG A 157 -9.14 0.22 -15.29
CA ARG A 157 -10.56 -0.04 -15.60
C ARG A 157 -10.76 -1.43 -16.14
N ASP A 158 -9.89 -1.88 -17.04
CA ASP A 158 -9.91 -3.23 -17.62
C ASP A 158 -9.68 -4.30 -16.55
N ALA A 159 -8.63 -4.14 -15.74
CA ALA A 159 -8.30 -5.08 -14.66
C ALA A 159 -9.41 -5.22 -13.60
N CYS A 160 -10.14 -4.14 -13.31
CA CYS A 160 -11.20 -4.15 -12.30
C CYS A 160 -12.57 -4.63 -12.82
N GLN A 161 -12.77 -4.87 -14.12
CA GLN A 161 -14.11 -5.18 -14.67
C GLN A 161 -14.75 -6.44 -14.09
N ALA A 162 -13.94 -7.40 -13.68
CA ALA A 162 -14.40 -8.69 -13.15
C ALA A 162 -15.01 -8.60 -11.74
N ASP A 163 -14.70 -7.55 -10.97
CA ASP A 163 -15.20 -7.36 -9.61
C ASP A 163 -16.05 -6.09 -9.52
N ALA A 164 -17.37 -6.27 -9.47
CA ALA A 164 -18.34 -5.17 -9.38
C ALA A 164 -18.21 -4.31 -8.10
N ARG A 165 -17.42 -4.74 -7.11
CA ARG A 165 -17.11 -3.94 -5.91
C ARG A 165 -16.02 -2.91 -6.16
N MET A 166 -15.27 -3.01 -7.26
CA MET A 166 -14.17 -2.10 -7.58
C MET A 166 -14.60 -1.06 -8.61
N GLU A 167 -14.30 0.21 -8.32
CA GLU A 167 -14.61 1.33 -9.19
C GLU A 167 -13.35 2.18 -9.43
N VAL A 168 -13.03 2.46 -10.69
CA VAL A 168 -11.93 3.37 -11.05
C VAL A 168 -12.49 4.76 -11.33
N ARG A 169 -12.04 5.76 -10.56
CA ARG A 169 -12.44 7.17 -10.71
C ARG A 169 -11.26 8.05 -11.10
N SER A 170 -11.51 8.95 -12.05
CA SER A 170 -10.58 10.03 -12.38
C SER A 170 -10.68 11.17 -11.37
N LEU A 171 -9.54 11.72 -10.98
CA LEU A 171 -9.40 12.91 -10.14
C LEU A 171 -8.74 14.04 -10.94
N PRO A 172 -9.02 15.31 -10.64
CA PRO A 172 -8.28 16.41 -11.25
C PRO A 172 -6.78 16.36 -10.89
N SER A 173 -5.89 16.46 -11.88
CA SER A 173 -4.45 16.59 -11.65
C SER A 173 -4.07 17.93 -11.02
N ARG A 174 -4.29 18.06 -9.70
CA ARG A 174 -4.00 19.28 -8.93
C ARG A 174 -3.39 18.92 -7.59
N TYR A 175 -2.18 19.40 -7.31
CA TYR A 175 -1.61 19.28 -5.98
C TYR A 175 -2.48 20.03 -4.94
N PRO A 176 -2.80 19.44 -3.76
CA PRO A 176 -2.37 18.14 -3.24
C PRO A 176 -3.49 17.06 -3.30
N ALA A 177 -3.95 16.68 -4.49
CA ALA A 177 -5.02 15.68 -4.69
C ALA A 177 -4.71 14.33 -4.03
N GLY A 178 -3.44 13.93 -3.95
CA GLY A 178 -3.01 12.70 -3.28
C GLY A 178 -3.09 12.72 -1.75
N SER A 179 -3.42 13.85 -1.12
CA SER A 179 -3.65 13.89 0.33
C SER A 179 -4.93 13.12 0.68
N ALA A 180 -4.86 12.21 1.66
CA ALA A 180 -6.00 11.40 2.08
C ALA A 180 -7.26 12.23 2.40
N LYS A 181 -7.10 13.42 3.01
CA LYS A 181 -8.25 14.30 3.30
C LYS A 181 -8.89 14.86 2.03
N GLN A 182 -8.06 15.29 1.08
CA GLN A 182 -8.54 15.81 -0.21
C GLN A 182 -9.23 14.70 -0.99
N LEU A 183 -8.61 13.53 -1.04
CA LEU A 183 -9.15 12.37 -1.75
C LEU A 183 -10.55 11.98 -1.22
N ILE A 184 -10.73 11.95 0.10
CA ILE A 184 -12.05 11.71 0.72
C ILE A 184 -13.05 12.80 0.28
N GLN A 185 -12.67 14.06 0.33
CA GLN A 185 -13.52 15.18 -0.06
C GLN A 185 -13.91 15.11 -1.55
N TRP A 186 -12.97 14.82 -2.44
CA TRP A 186 -13.24 14.67 -3.88
C TRP A 186 -14.17 13.50 -4.18
N LEU A 187 -14.00 12.37 -3.50
CA LEU A 187 -14.76 11.16 -3.76
C LEU A 187 -16.17 11.18 -3.14
N THR A 188 -16.33 11.88 -2.01
CA THR A 188 -17.56 11.77 -1.18
C THR A 188 -18.23 13.10 -0.86
N GLY A 189 -17.53 14.23 -1.00
CA GLY A 189 -17.95 15.53 -0.50
C GLY A 189 -17.84 15.69 1.02
N LEU A 190 -17.42 14.65 1.76
CA LEU A 190 -17.25 14.70 3.20
C LEU A 190 -15.88 15.28 3.58
N GLU A 191 -15.84 16.00 4.69
CA GLU A 191 -14.59 16.47 5.28
C GLU A 191 -14.19 15.59 6.45
N THR A 192 -12.89 15.25 6.52
CA THR A 192 -12.35 14.55 7.70
C THR A 192 -12.36 15.50 8.91
N PRO A 193 -12.95 15.12 10.06
CA PRO A 193 -13.00 15.96 11.25
C PRO A 193 -11.61 16.46 11.68
N ALA A 194 -11.57 17.62 12.34
CA ALA A 194 -10.34 18.13 12.93
C ALA A 194 -9.78 17.13 13.95
N GLY A 195 -8.51 16.71 13.76
CA GLY A 195 -7.87 15.67 14.57
C GLY A 195 -8.34 14.23 14.29
N GLY A 196 -9.35 14.06 13.43
CA GLY A 196 -9.88 12.77 13.01
C GLY A 196 -9.07 12.10 11.89
N ARG A 197 -9.50 10.90 11.53
CA ARG A 197 -8.95 10.05 10.46
C ARG A 197 -10.02 9.75 9.43
N GLY A 198 -9.61 9.31 8.24
CA GLY A 198 -10.56 8.89 7.20
C GLY A 198 -11.54 7.81 7.67
N THR A 199 -11.12 6.95 8.59
CA THR A 199 -11.98 5.91 9.18
C THR A 199 -13.20 6.48 9.91
N ASP A 200 -13.11 7.71 10.41
CA ASP A 200 -14.23 8.41 11.07
C ASP A 200 -15.31 8.84 10.06
N THR A 201 -14.96 8.87 8.77
CA THR A 201 -15.89 9.09 7.65
C THR A 201 -16.37 7.79 7.00
N GLY A 202 -15.87 6.63 7.46
CA GLY A 202 -16.18 5.31 6.90
C GLY A 202 -15.26 4.90 5.73
N LEU A 203 -14.15 5.61 5.50
CA LEU A 203 -13.20 5.34 4.42
C LEU A 203 -11.82 4.98 4.95
N LEU A 204 -11.14 4.02 4.31
CA LEU A 204 -9.70 3.81 4.47
C LEU A 204 -8.98 4.31 3.21
N VAL A 205 -7.93 5.13 3.39
CA VAL A 205 -6.98 5.52 2.33
C VAL A 205 -5.58 4.98 2.67
#